data_AF-A0A8I2E352-F1
#
_entry.id   AF-A0A8I2E352-F1
#
_cell.length_a   1.000
_cell.length_b   1.000
_cell.length_c   1.000
_cell.angle_alpha   90.00
_cell.angle_beta   90.00
_cell.angle_gamma   90.00
#
_symmetry.space_group_name_H-M   'P 1'
#
loop_
_entity.id
_entity.type
_entity.pdbx_description
1 polymer ?
#
loop_
_entity_poly.entity_id
_entity_poly.type
_entity_poly.pdbx_seq_one_letter_code
_entity_poly.pdbx_strand_id
1 'polypeptide(L)'
;MDEELRALTERLRAEAAASGAPGARAEYDRLVATGDHDELAAVLTEPGHPLWARELAAFRLGVAGDRRAFESLVLLLNHRDPPRCASAAHALARLGDPRTARAAAALATNELRVAYALHPVRLLAELRAPESVPALITTLKRRLRPHDPYRRVALACVEGLGALGDDRAVPVLNDALAHPALAEAAVRALARIPGQR
;
A
#
# COMPACT_ATOMS: atom_id res chain seq x y z
N MET A 1 7.28 14.46 -13.70
CA MET A 1 6.87 13.06 -13.90
C MET A 1 7.18 12.33 -12.61
N ASP A 2 6.17 11.71 -12.01
CA ASP A 2 6.26 10.97 -10.74
C ASP A 2 7.32 9.87 -10.83
N GLU A 3 8.19 9.75 -9.82
CA GLU A 3 9.25 8.75 -9.78
C GLU A 3 8.68 7.32 -9.75
N GLU A 4 7.56 7.15 -9.05
CA GLU A 4 6.77 5.90 -9.00
C GLU A 4 6.26 5.49 -10.38
N LEU A 5 5.74 6.45 -11.17
CA LEU A 5 5.27 6.19 -12.52
C LEU A 5 6.42 5.73 -13.43
N ARG A 6 7.62 6.31 -13.29
CA ARG A 6 8.79 5.91 -14.07
C ARG A 6 9.24 4.48 -13.72
N ALA A 7 9.38 4.19 -12.43
CA ALA A 7 9.78 2.87 -11.97
C ALA A 7 8.77 1.78 -12.37
N LEU A 8 7.47 2.06 -12.23
CA LEU A 8 6.40 1.17 -12.67
C LEU A 8 6.46 0.93 -14.19
N THR A 9 6.53 1.99 -14.99
CA THR A 9 6.54 1.84 -16.46
C THR A 9 7.77 1.09 -16.96
N GLU A 10 8.95 1.32 -16.40
CA GLU A 10 10.16 0.57 -16.76
C GLU A 10 10.04 -0.93 -16.43
N ARG A 11 9.53 -1.26 -15.23
CA ARG A 11 9.29 -2.66 -14.84
C ARG A 11 8.25 -3.34 -15.72
N LEU A 12 7.09 -2.71 -15.93
CA LEU A 12 6.00 -3.30 -16.72
C LEU A 12 6.39 -3.46 -18.20
N ARG A 13 7.20 -2.55 -18.73
CA ARG A 13 7.79 -2.70 -20.06
C ARG A 13 8.67 -3.95 -20.16
N ALA A 14 9.51 -4.21 -19.15
CA ALA A 14 10.36 -5.39 -19.11
C ALA A 14 9.53 -6.67 -18.98
N GLU A 15 8.49 -6.67 -18.13
CA GLU A 15 7.56 -7.80 -18.00
C GLU A 15 6.79 -8.09 -19.29
N ALA A 16 6.33 -7.04 -20.00
CA ALA A 16 5.68 -7.18 -21.29
C ALA A 16 6.61 -7.83 -22.32
N ALA A 17 7.87 -7.37 -22.38
CA ALA A 17 8.88 -7.96 -23.27
C ALA A 17 9.21 -9.42 -22.91
N ALA A 18 9.29 -9.74 -21.61
CA ALA A 18 9.60 -11.08 -21.12
C ALA A 18 8.43 -12.07 -21.27
N SER A 19 7.19 -11.59 -21.45
CA SER A 19 6.01 -12.45 -21.54
C SER A 19 6.00 -13.39 -22.77
N GLY A 20 6.77 -13.07 -23.82
CA GLY A 20 6.81 -13.82 -25.07
C GLY A 20 5.48 -13.82 -25.85
N ALA A 21 4.46 -13.12 -25.36
CA ALA A 21 3.15 -13.07 -26.02
C ALA A 21 3.23 -12.20 -27.29
N PRO A 22 2.72 -12.68 -28.43
CA PRO A 22 2.68 -11.90 -29.66
C PRO A 22 1.98 -10.56 -29.43
N GLY A 23 2.66 -9.45 -29.76
CA GLY A 23 2.08 -8.12 -29.62
C GLY A 23 2.11 -7.52 -28.21
N ALA A 24 2.68 -8.19 -27.19
CA ALA A 24 2.73 -7.65 -25.82
C ALA A 24 3.40 -6.27 -25.75
N ARG A 25 4.43 -6.04 -26.56
CA ARG A 25 5.08 -4.73 -26.63
C ARG A 25 4.16 -3.65 -27.24
N ALA A 26 3.44 -3.99 -28.30
CA ALA A 26 2.50 -3.09 -28.94
C ALA A 26 1.27 -2.81 -28.05
N GLU A 27 0.78 -3.81 -27.32
CA GLU A 27 -0.23 -3.64 -26.27
C GLU A 27 0.29 -2.71 -25.16
N TYR A 28 1.51 -2.93 -24.66
CA TYR A 28 2.11 -2.05 -23.67
C TYR A 28 2.19 -0.61 -24.15
N ASP A 29 2.76 -0.36 -25.34
CA ASP A 29 2.92 0.99 -25.87
C ASP A 29 1.56 1.67 -26.11
N ARG A 30 0.54 0.92 -26.56
CA ARG A 30 -0.86 1.39 -26.68
C ARG A 30 -1.47 1.75 -25.33
N LEU A 31 -1.38 0.87 -24.33
CA LEU A 31 -1.94 1.10 -23.00
C LEU A 31 -1.22 2.22 -22.24
N VAL A 32 0.03 2.53 -22.57
CA VAL A 32 0.73 3.71 -22.03
C VAL A 32 0.23 4.99 -22.70
N ALA A 33 0.01 4.97 -24.01
CA ALA A 33 -0.35 6.16 -24.79
C ALA A 33 -1.83 6.54 -24.73
N THR A 34 -2.73 5.56 -24.51
CA THR A 34 -4.18 5.79 -24.59
C THR A 34 -4.67 6.77 -23.52
N GLY A 35 -5.48 7.75 -23.91
CA GLY A 35 -6.22 8.61 -22.97
C GLY A 35 -7.58 8.04 -22.58
N ASP A 36 -7.98 6.92 -23.17
CA ASP A 36 -9.31 6.34 -23.03
C ASP A 36 -9.40 5.49 -21.75
N HIS A 37 -10.18 5.97 -20.79
CA HIS A 37 -10.41 5.25 -19.53
C HIS A 37 -11.29 4.01 -19.73
N ASP A 38 -12.13 3.97 -20.76
CA ASP A 38 -12.97 2.80 -21.04
C ASP A 38 -12.13 1.66 -21.60
N GLU A 39 -11.14 1.95 -22.46
CA GLU A 39 -10.13 0.97 -22.89
C GLU A 39 -9.36 0.40 -21.69
N LEU A 40 -8.87 1.26 -20.79
CA LEU A 40 -8.18 0.80 -19.58
C LEU A 40 -9.10 -0.01 -18.66
N ALA A 41 -10.36 0.36 -18.52
CA ALA A 41 -11.32 -0.35 -17.69
C ALA A 41 -11.63 -1.73 -18.27
N ALA A 42 -11.73 -1.85 -19.60
CA ALA A 42 -11.91 -3.12 -20.29
C ALA A 42 -10.78 -4.10 -19.96
N VAL A 43 -9.51 -3.64 -19.95
CA VAL A 43 -8.34 -4.45 -19.58
C VAL A 43 -8.48 -5.09 -18.18
N LEU A 44 -9.14 -4.40 -17.24
CA LEU A 44 -9.34 -4.93 -15.88
C LEU A 44 -10.36 -6.07 -15.83
N THR A 45 -11.36 -6.04 -16.70
CA THR A 45 -12.49 -6.99 -16.69
C THR A 45 -12.35 -8.11 -17.70
N GLU A 46 -11.68 -7.86 -18.82
CA GLU A 46 -11.56 -8.83 -19.91
C GLU A 46 -10.63 -9.99 -19.51
N PRO A 47 -11.02 -11.24 -19.85
CA PRO A 47 -10.17 -12.39 -19.63
C PRO A 47 -8.95 -12.34 -20.57
N GLY A 48 -7.87 -13.03 -20.18
CA GLY A 48 -6.70 -13.19 -21.06
C GLY A 48 -5.66 -12.07 -20.99
N HIS A 49 -5.96 -10.89 -20.42
CA HIS A 49 -4.91 -9.89 -20.20
C HIS A 49 -3.85 -10.38 -19.21
N PRO A 50 -2.56 -10.11 -19.46
CA PRO A 50 -1.48 -10.44 -18.54
C PRO A 50 -1.50 -9.53 -17.30
N LEU A 51 -0.84 -9.97 -16.23
CA LEU A 51 -0.79 -9.22 -14.97
C LEU A 51 -0.19 -7.82 -15.15
N TRP A 52 0.83 -7.67 -15.99
CA TRP A 52 1.46 -6.37 -16.25
C TRP A 52 0.46 -5.38 -16.88
N ALA A 53 -0.44 -5.84 -17.75
CA ALA A 53 -1.43 -5.00 -18.41
C ALA A 53 -2.50 -4.54 -17.42
N ARG A 54 -3.00 -5.47 -16.58
CA ARG A 54 -3.95 -5.13 -15.50
C ARG A 54 -3.36 -4.17 -14.49
N GLU A 55 -2.08 -4.34 -14.12
CA GLU A 55 -1.41 -3.41 -13.23
C GLU A 55 -1.27 -2.01 -13.84
N LEU A 56 -0.86 -1.92 -15.12
CA LEU A 56 -0.75 -0.63 -15.81
C LEU A 56 -2.12 0.07 -15.86
N ALA A 57 -3.16 -0.65 -16.27
CA ALA A 57 -4.51 -0.11 -16.36
C ALA A 57 -5.03 0.36 -14.99
N ALA A 58 -4.90 -0.47 -13.96
CA ALA A 58 -5.35 -0.14 -12.60
C ALA A 58 -4.60 1.08 -12.05
N PHE A 59 -3.29 1.16 -12.26
CA PHE A 59 -2.48 2.29 -11.83
C PHE A 59 -2.91 3.59 -12.52
N ARG A 60 -3.03 3.56 -13.85
CA ARG A 60 -3.39 4.75 -14.64
C ARG A 60 -4.80 5.25 -14.30
N LEU A 61 -5.77 4.35 -14.21
CA LEU A 61 -7.13 4.69 -13.80
C LEU A 61 -7.17 5.22 -12.36
N GLY A 62 -6.45 4.60 -11.43
CA GLY A 62 -6.35 5.06 -10.04
C GLY A 62 -5.79 6.47 -9.92
N VAL A 63 -4.69 6.74 -10.61
CA VAL A 63 -4.05 8.06 -10.69
C VAL A 63 -4.97 9.12 -11.31
N ALA A 64 -5.84 8.70 -12.24
CA ALA A 64 -6.83 9.56 -12.89
C ALA A 64 -8.13 9.75 -12.08
N GLY A 65 -8.27 9.09 -10.92
CA GLY A 65 -9.48 9.18 -10.08
C GLY A 65 -10.62 8.25 -10.51
N ASP A 66 -10.40 7.32 -11.43
CA ASP A 66 -11.41 6.38 -11.89
C ASP A 66 -11.57 5.20 -10.93
N ARG A 67 -12.72 5.17 -10.23
CA ARG A 67 -13.04 4.22 -9.16
C ARG A 67 -13.22 2.78 -9.65
N ARG A 68 -13.29 2.54 -10.97
CA ARG A 68 -13.26 1.19 -11.55
C ARG A 68 -11.96 0.45 -11.23
N ALA A 69 -10.87 1.16 -10.96
CA ALA A 69 -9.59 0.57 -10.57
C ALA A 69 -9.54 -0.01 -9.15
N PHE A 70 -10.50 0.36 -8.29
CA PHE A 70 -10.41 0.13 -6.85
C PHE A 70 -10.14 -1.35 -6.49
N GLU A 71 -10.95 -2.28 -7.00
CA GLU A 71 -10.82 -3.70 -6.65
C GLU A 71 -9.48 -4.29 -7.14
N SER A 72 -9.05 -3.94 -8.35
CA SER A 72 -7.76 -4.37 -8.89
C SER A 72 -6.58 -3.83 -8.09
N LEU A 73 -6.65 -2.56 -7.65
CA LEU A 73 -5.61 -1.97 -6.81
C LEU A 73 -5.57 -2.58 -5.41
N VAL A 74 -6.71 -2.89 -4.79
CA VAL A 74 -6.76 -3.58 -3.49
C VAL A 74 -6.15 -4.98 -3.59
N LEU A 75 -6.39 -5.70 -4.70
CA LEU A 75 -5.75 -6.99 -4.96
C LEU A 75 -4.23 -6.85 -5.07
N LEU A 76 -3.74 -5.85 -5.82
CA LEU A 76 -2.32 -5.57 -6.00
C LEU A 76 -1.63 -5.11 -4.70
N LEU A 77 -2.34 -4.37 -3.84
CA LEU A 77 -1.86 -3.96 -2.52
C LEU A 77 -1.51 -5.18 -1.63
N ASN A 78 -2.19 -6.31 -1.82
CA ASN A 78 -1.95 -7.56 -1.11
C ASN A 78 -1.06 -8.56 -1.88
N HIS A 79 -0.31 -8.10 -2.89
CA HIS A 79 0.55 -8.96 -3.69
C HIS A 79 1.84 -9.36 -2.95
N ARG A 80 2.51 -10.43 -3.42
CA ARG A 80 3.78 -10.88 -2.84
C ARG A 80 5.00 -10.03 -3.25
N ASP A 81 4.82 -9.20 -4.26
CA ASP A 81 5.88 -8.46 -4.94
C ASP A 81 5.86 -7.00 -4.45
N PRO A 82 6.84 -6.57 -3.62
CA PRO A 82 6.81 -5.27 -2.96
C PRO A 82 6.65 -4.06 -3.90
N PRO A 83 7.29 -4.00 -5.09
CA PRO A 83 7.08 -2.91 -6.04
C PRO A 83 5.63 -2.76 -6.50
N ARG A 84 4.90 -3.86 -6.71
CA ARG A 84 3.46 -3.80 -7.08
C ARG A 84 2.61 -3.25 -5.95
N CYS A 85 2.90 -3.66 -4.72
CA CYS A 85 2.21 -3.14 -3.54
C CYS A 85 2.44 -1.63 -3.37
N ALA A 86 3.67 -1.16 -3.62
CA ALA A 86 4.02 0.26 -3.54
C ALA A 86 3.23 1.09 -4.57
N SER A 87 3.26 0.69 -5.84
CA SER A 87 2.53 1.38 -6.90
C SER A 87 1.01 1.32 -6.68
N ALA A 88 0.48 0.20 -6.18
CA ALA A 88 -0.93 0.07 -5.82
C ALA A 88 -1.33 0.98 -4.66
N ALA A 89 -0.51 1.07 -3.61
CA ALA A 89 -0.74 1.99 -2.49
C ALA A 89 -0.76 3.45 -2.97
N HIS A 90 0.20 3.85 -3.80
CA HIS A 90 0.26 5.18 -4.39
C HIS A 90 -1.00 5.49 -5.21
N ALA A 91 -1.39 4.60 -6.12
CA ALA A 91 -2.60 4.78 -6.93
C ALA A 91 -3.88 4.82 -6.09
N LEU A 92 -3.97 4.02 -5.02
CA LEU A 92 -5.11 4.05 -4.09
C LEU A 92 -5.22 5.35 -3.28
N ALA A 93 -4.09 5.90 -2.84
CA ALA A 93 -4.06 7.20 -2.16
C ALA A 93 -4.53 8.31 -3.09
N ARG A 94 -4.08 8.31 -4.35
CA ARG A 94 -4.49 9.27 -5.37
C ARG A 94 -5.91 9.09 -5.87
N LEU A 95 -6.41 7.86 -5.90
CA LEU A 95 -7.77 7.55 -6.30
C LEU A 95 -8.81 8.24 -5.42
N GLY A 96 -8.50 8.41 -4.12
CA GLY A 96 -9.41 9.07 -3.18
C GLY A 96 -10.73 8.32 -2.95
N ASP A 97 -10.79 7.01 -3.24
CA ASP A 97 -11.98 6.22 -2.98
C ASP A 97 -12.18 6.09 -1.45
N PRO A 98 -13.34 6.48 -0.89
CA PRO A 98 -13.63 6.36 0.55
C PRO A 98 -13.51 4.94 1.10
N ARG A 99 -13.55 3.90 0.25
CA ARG A 99 -13.37 2.50 0.67
C ARG A 99 -11.90 2.14 0.96
N THR A 100 -10.94 2.94 0.51
CA THR A 100 -9.50 2.62 0.58
C THR A 100 -9.02 2.39 2.01
N ALA A 101 -9.36 3.29 2.94
CA ALA A 101 -8.94 3.16 4.34
C ALA A 101 -9.42 1.85 4.97
N ARG A 102 -10.69 1.50 4.75
CA ARG A 102 -11.26 0.25 5.25
C ARG A 102 -10.59 -0.99 4.64
N ALA A 103 -10.31 -0.98 3.33
CA ALA A 103 -9.61 -2.08 2.67
C ALA A 103 -8.17 -2.24 3.20
N ALA A 104 -7.44 -1.13 3.34
CA ALA A 104 -6.09 -1.14 3.89
C ALA A 104 -6.07 -1.61 5.35
N ALA A 105 -7.05 -1.20 6.17
CA ALA A 105 -7.20 -1.67 7.55
C ALA A 105 -7.45 -3.19 7.63
N ALA A 106 -8.30 -3.72 6.76
CA ALA A 106 -8.55 -5.16 6.68
C ALA A 106 -7.29 -5.94 6.30
N LEU A 107 -6.49 -5.43 5.37
CA LEU A 107 -5.22 -6.06 4.97
C LEU A 107 -4.15 -5.94 6.06
N ALA A 108 -4.03 -4.79 6.71
CA ALA A 108 -3.05 -4.54 7.77
C ALA A 108 -3.27 -5.40 9.02
N THR A 109 -4.52 -5.76 9.31
CA THR A 109 -4.91 -6.53 10.51
C THR A 109 -5.11 -8.02 10.26
N ASN A 110 -4.84 -8.50 9.04
CA ASN A 110 -4.97 -9.90 8.66
C ASN A 110 -3.76 -10.74 9.11
N GLU A 111 -3.95 -11.57 10.13
CA GLU A 111 -2.89 -12.44 10.70
C GLU A 111 -2.40 -13.53 9.74
N LEU A 112 -3.17 -13.90 8.72
CA LEU A 112 -2.75 -14.90 7.72
C LEU A 112 -1.85 -14.30 6.64
N ARG A 113 -1.77 -12.96 6.55
CA ARG A 113 -1.11 -12.23 5.45
C ARG A 113 -0.17 -11.12 5.95
N VAL A 114 0.32 -11.23 7.18
CA VAL A 114 1.15 -10.20 7.84
C VAL A 114 2.39 -9.83 7.03
N ALA A 115 2.99 -10.78 6.31
CA ALA A 115 4.12 -10.53 5.42
C ALA A 115 3.86 -9.43 4.36
N TYR A 116 2.59 -9.21 4.00
CA TYR A 116 2.18 -8.23 2.98
C TYR A 116 1.56 -6.96 3.60
N ALA A 117 1.49 -6.87 4.93
CA ALA A 117 0.85 -5.76 5.63
C ALA A 117 1.64 -4.44 5.59
N LEU A 118 2.89 -4.44 5.13
CA LEU A 118 3.75 -3.25 5.13
C LEU A 118 3.16 -2.07 4.37
N HIS A 119 2.72 -2.29 3.12
CA HIS A 119 2.14 -1.23 2.30
C HIS A 119 0.73 -0.81 2.75
N PRO A 120 -0.17 -1.73 3.15
CA PRO A 120 -1.41 -1.37 3.83
C PRO A 120 -1.19 -0.46 5.05
N VAL A 121 -0.22 -0.77 5.92
CA VAL A 121 0.09 0.05 7.10
C VAL A 121 0.57 1.45 6.72
N ARG A 122 1.48 1.56 5.74
CA ARG A 122 1.97 2.86 5.25
C ARG A 122 0.87 3.69 4.60
N LEU A 123 0.03 3.05 3.79
CA LEU A 123 -1.12 3.68 3.16
C LEU A 123 -2.09 4.24 4.21
N LEU A 124 -2.39 3.49 5.27
CA LEU A 124 -3.23 4.00 6.37
C LEU A 124 -2.62 5.24 7.03
N ALA A 125 -1.31 5.24 7.29
CA ALA A 125 -0.64 6.42 7.86
C ALA A 125 -0.72 7.64 6.93
N GLU A 126 -0.57 7.44 5.61
CA GLU A 126 -0.70 8.50 4.60
C GLU A 126 -2.13 9.04 4.50
N LEU A 127 -3.13 8.16 4.48
CA LEU A 127 -4.55 8.54 4.36
C LEU A 127 -5.07 9.31 5.57
N ARG A 128 -4.46 9.12 6.76
CA ARG A 128 -4.89 9.72 8.04
C ARG A 128 -6.38 9.53 8.32
N ALA A 129 -6.94 8.40 7.91
CA ALA A 129 -8.36 8.09 8.04
C ALA A 129 -8.72 7.63 9.47
N PRO A 130 -10.01 7.67 9.87
CA PRO A 130 -10.46 7.20 11.18
C PRO A 130 -10.05 5.74 11.50
N GLU A 131 -9.92 4.90 10.48
CA GLU A 131 -9.49 3.51 10.58
C GLU A 131 -7.99 3.34 10.86
N SER A 132 -7.16 4.35 10.54
CA SER A 132 -5.70 4.24 10.56
C SER A 132 -5.15 3.97 11.95
N VAL A 133 -5.53 4.78 12.94
CA VAL A 133 -5.02 4.63 14.32
C VAL A 133 -5.44 3.28 14.94
N PRO A 134 -6.73 2.89 14.92
CA PRO A 134 -7.15 1.59 15.45
C PRO A 134 -6.44 0.41 14.77
N ALA A 135 -6.32 0.42 13.44
CA ALA A 135 -5.67 -0.65 12.69
C ALA A 135 -4.18 -0.77 13.04
N LEU A 136 -3.44 0.34 13.06
CA LEU A 136 -2.02 0.34 13.42
C LEU A 136 -1.78 -0.09 14.87
N ILE A 137 -2.64 0.32 15.82
CA ILE A 137 -2.58 -0.16 17.21
C ILE A 137 -2.79 -1.67 17.27
N THR A 138 -3.83 -2.18 16.60
CA THR A 138 -4.12 -3.63 16.56
C THR A 138 -2.97 -4.41 15.96
N THR A 139 -2.43 -3.97 14.83
CA THR A 139 -1.30 -4.62 14.17
C THR A 139 -0.06 -4.57 15.07
N LEU A 140 0.31 -3.41 15.62
CA LEU A 140 1.49 -3.28 16.48
C LEU A 140 1.40 -4.18 17.72
N LYS A 141 0.28 -4.16 18.47
CA LYS A 141 0.10 -4.97 19.69
C LYS A 141 0.41 -6.45 19.47
N ARG A 142 0.01 -6.99 18.32
CA ARG A 142 0.23 -8.40 18.01
C ARG A 142 1.69 -8.73 17.65
N ARG A 143 2.50 -7.71 17.30
CA ARG A 143 3.91 -7.81 16.90
C ARG A 143 4.90 -7.37 17.98
N LEU A 144 4.42 -7.03 19.18
CA LEU A 144 5.24 -6.79 20.38
C LEU A 144 5.58 -8.11 21.11
N ARG A 145 5.44 -9.28 20.48
CA ARG A 145 5.91 -10.53 21.06
C ARG A 145 7.43 -10.65 20.88
N PRO A 146 8.16 -11.22 21.85
CA PRO A 146 9.56 -11.60 21.62
C PRO A 146 9.67 -12.49 20.37
N HIS A 147 10.68 -12.24 19.53
CA HIS A 147 10.96 -12.99 18.30
C HIS A 147 9.88 -12.92 17.19
N ASP A 148 9.01 -11.89 17.18
CA ASP A 148 8.11 -11.68 16.04
C ASP A 148 8.91 -11.42 14.74
N PRO A 149 8.69 -12.19 13.66
CA PRO A 149 9.48 -12.08 12.43
C PRO A 149 9.13 -10.83 11.61
N TYR A 150 8.00 -10.17 11.88
CA TYR A 150 7.47 -9.06 11.09
C TYR A 150 7.89 -7.70 11.63
N ARG A 151 9.16 -7.57 12.04
CA ARG A 151 9.74 -6.34 12.60
C ARG A 151 9.51 -5.11 11.71
N ARG A 152 9.60 -5.27 10.38
CA ARG A 152 9.37 -4.15 9.43
C ARG A 152 7.95 -3.61 9.51
N VAL A 153 6.96 -4.48 9.73
CA VAL A 153 5.55 -4.08 9.89
C VAL A 153 5.36 -3.38 11.24
N ALA A 154 5.95 -3.91 12.31
CA ALA A 154 5.90 -3.28 13.63
C ALA A 154 6.52 -1.87 13.62
N LEU A 155 7.70 -1.71 13.00
CA LEU A 155 8.35 -0.41 12.84
C LEU A 155 7.47 0.56 12.06
N ALA A 156 6.90 0.13 10.93
CA ALA A 156 5.99 0.97 10.14
C ALA A 156 4.74 1.40 10.94
N CYS A 157 4.23 0.54 11.84
CA CYS A 157 3.13 0.92 12.73
C CYS A 157 3.57 1.99 13.72
N VAL A 158 4.74 1.85 14.35
CA VAL A 158 5.29 2.84 15.29
C VAL A 158 5.49 4.20 14.61
N GLU A 159 6.13 4.21 13.44
CA GLU A 159 6.35 5.43 12.66
C GLU A 159 5.02 6.06 12.23
N GLY A 160 4.08 5.25 11.74
CA GLY A 160 2.76 5.69 11.32
C GLY A 160 1.95 6.30 12.47
N LEU A 161 1.92 5.64 13.63
CA LEU A 161 1.23 6.16 14.83
C LEU A 161 1.82 7.50 15.29
N GLY A 162 3.15 7.64 15.27
CA GLY A 162 3.81 8.90 15.57
C GLY A 162 3.49 10.01 14.57
N ALA A 163 3.35 9.70 13.29
CA ALA A 163 2.97 10.66 12.26
C ALA A 163 1.49 11.08 12.36
N LEU A 164 0.62 10.15 12.79
CA LEU A 164 -0.80 10.41 13.01
C LEU A 164 -1.02 11.32 14.22
N GLY A 165 -0.20 11.18 15.27
CA GLY A 165 -0.17 12.10 16.42
C GLY A 165 -1.36 11.93 17.38
N ASP A 166 -2.03 10.77 17.35
CA ASP A 166 -3.24 10.50 18.13
C ASP A 166 -2.89 9.88 19.49
N ASP A 167 -3.37 10.50 20.58
CA ASP A 167 -3.10 10.08 21.96
C ASP A 167 -3.53 8.65 22.26
N ARG A 168 -4.49 8.08 21.51
CA ARG A 168 -4.90 6.68 21.65
C ARG A 168 -3.75 5.70 21.39
N ALA A 169 -2.71 6.14 20.67
CA ALA A 169 -1.52 5.33 20.38
C ALA A 169 -0.53 5.26 21.55
N VAL A 170 -0.60 6.18 22.52
CA VAL A 170 0.39 6.31 23.60
C VAL A 170 0.62 4.99 24.36
N PRO A 171 -0.42 4.23 24.78
CA PRO A 171 -0.20 2.98 25.50
C PRO A 171 0.62 1.95 24.71
N VAL A 172 0.30 1.73 23.43
CA VAL A 172 1.02 0.74 22.61
C VAL A 172 2.42 1.20 22.23
N LEU A 173 2.65 2.51 22.11
CA LEU A 173 3.97 3.07 21.88
C LEU A 173 4.86 2.95 23.12
N ASN A 174 4.30 3.12 24.33
CA ASN A 174 5.01 2.83 25.58
C ASN A 174 5.38 1.35 25.68
N ASP A 175 4.47 0.43 25.35
CA ASP A 175 4.79 -1.00 25.29
C ASP A 175 5.94 -1.27 24.29
N ALA A 176 5.97 -0.56 23.16
CA ALA A 176 7.03 -0.69 22.16
C ALA A 176 8.42 -0.24 22.64
N LEU A 177 8.52 0.58 23.71
CA LEU A 177 9.81 0.97 24.31
C LEU A 177 10.56 -0.22 24.92
N ALA A 178 9.85 -1.25 25.37
CA ALA A 178 10.45 -2.47 25.89
C ALA A 178 11.10 -3.34 24.80
N HIS A 179 10.90 -3.00 23.53
CA HIS A 179 11.47 -3.72 22.39
C HIS A 179 12.69 -2.98 21.83
N PRO A 180 13.92 -3.52 21.97
CA PRO A 180 15.15 -2.81 21.57
C PRO A 180 15.13 -2.35 20.10
N ALA A 181 14.49 -3.10 19.22
CA ALA A 181 14.38 -2.80 17.81
C ALA A 181 13.39 -1.67 17.47
N LEU A 182 12.47 -1.34 18.38
CA LEU A 182 11.42 -0.33 18.19
C LEU A 182 11.61 0.88 19.11
N ALA A 183 12.39 0.74 20.18
CA ALA A 183 12.52 1.74 21.25
C ALA A 183 12.84 3.15 20.72
N GLU A 184 13.84 3.27 19.85
CA GLU A 184 14.22 4.58 19.29
C GLU A 184 13.10 5.21 18.44
N ALA A 185 12.41 4.39 17.64
CA ALA A 185 11.27 4.84 16.85
C ALA A 185 10.08 5.21 17.74
N ALA A 186 9.85 4.46 18.82
CA ALA A 186 8.78 4.70 19.77
C ALA A 186 9.00 5.99 20.56
N VAL A 187 10.23 6.28 21.00
CA VAL A 187 10.58 7.58 21.61
C VAL A 187 10.27 8.74 20.65
N ARG A 188 10.71 8.64 19.39
CA ARG A 188 10.40 9.65 18.38
C ARG A 188 8.90 9.79 18.10
N ALA A 189 8.17 8.69 18.08
CA ALA A 189 6.73 8.69 17.85
C ALA A 189 6.00 9.38 19.01
N LEU A 190 6.33 9.04 20.25
CA LEU A 190 5.77 9.66 21.46
C LEU A 190 6.07 11.16 21.52
N ALA A 191 7.27 11.60 21.14
CA ALA A 191 7.64 13.01 21.11
C ALA A 191 6.82 13.85 20.11
N ARG A 192 6.16 13.22 19.12
CA ARG A 192 5.28 13.88 18.15
C ARG A 192 3.83 13.96 18.59
N ILE A 193 3.45 13.27 19.66
CA ILE A 193 2.09 13.24 20.19
C ILE A 193 1.95 14.38 21.22
N PRO A 194 1.10 15.40 20.97
CA PRO A 194 1.09 16.66 21.73
C PRO A 194 0.57 16.60 23.18
N GLY A 195 0.45 15.42 23.81
CA GLY A 195 -0.05 15.25 25.18
C GLY A 195 0.98 14.90 26.27
N GLN A 196 2.28 14.86 25.96
CA GLN A 196 3.36 14.43 26.89
C GLN A 196 4.16 15.61 27.51
N ARG A 197 3.52 16.75 27.76
CA ARG A 197 4.10 17.86 28.54
C ARG A 197 3.49 17.94 29.93
#